data_AF-A0A382VDH2-F1
#
_entry.id   AF-A0A382VDH2-F1
#
_cell.length_a   1.000
_cell.length_b   1.000
_cell.length_c   1.000
_cell.angle_alpha   90.00
_cell.angle_beta   90.00
_cell.angle_gamma   90.00
#
_symmetry.space_group_name_H-M   'P 1'
#
loop_
_entity.id
_entity.type
_entity.pdbx_description
1 polymer ?
#
loop_
_entity_poly.entity_id
_entity_poly.type
_entity_poly.pdbx_seq_one_letter_code
_entity_poly.pdbx_strand_id
1 'polypeptide(L)' 'RRLSEKRIFPAININASGTRREELITEEQELQKMWILRKILHPMDTVEAAEFLIERLRFTKTNDEFFDSMKQKK' A
#
# COMPACT_ATOMS: atom_id res chain seq x y z
N ARG A 1 -11.26 -8.81 -10.90
CA ARG A 1 -12.58 -9.28 -10.43
C ARG A 1 -12.48 -10.21 -9.22
N ARG A 2 -11.40 -10.99 -9.06
CA ARG A 2 -11.14 -11.84 -7.88
C ARG A 2 -11.31 -11.15 -6.51
N LEU A 3 -10.84 -9.91 -6.34
CA LEU A 3 -11.02 -9.12 -5.10
C LEU A 3 -12.50 -8.76 -4.83
N SER A 4 -13.21 -8.26 -5.84
CA SER A 4 -14.62 -7.90 -5.72
C SER A 4 -15.53 -9.10 -5.48
N GLU A 5 -15.21 -10.26 -6.06
CA GLU A 5 -15.93 -11.53 -5.83
C GLU A 5 -15.81 -11.98 -4.37
N LYS A 6 -14.63 -11.77 -3.75
CA LYS A 6 -14.41 -11.99 -2.32
C LYS A 6 -14.95 -10.87 -1.42
N ARG A 7 -15.61 -9.85 -1.98
CA ARG A 7 -16.13 -8.68 -1.27
C ARG A 7 -15.08 -7.87 -0.50
N ILE A 8 -13.83 -7.88 -0.98
CA ILE A 8 -12.74 -7.08 -0.42
C ILE A 8 -12.71 -5.74 -1.16
N PHE A 9 -12.92 -4.65 -0.41
CA PHE A 9 -12.93 -3.29 -0.94
C PHE A 9 -11.95 -2.40 -0.17
N PRO A 10 -11.19 -1.54 -0.87
CA PRO A 10 -11.22 -1.28 -2.32
C PRO A 10 -10.57 -2.40 -3.14
N ALA A 11 -11.19 -2.78 -4.27
CA ALA A 11 -10.75 -3.90 -5.11
C ALA A 11 -9.62 -3.50 -6.09
N ILE A 12 -8.53 -2.93 -5.55
CA ILE A 12 -7.41 -2.38 -6.31
C ILE A 12 -6.29 -3.41 -6.41
N ASN A 13 -5.74 -3.60 -7.61
CA ASN A 13 -4.50 -4.36 -7.79
C ASN A 13 -3.29 -3.42 -7.66
N ILE A 14 -2.64 -3.45 -6.50
CA ILE A 14 -1.55 -2.52 -6.15
C ILE A 14 -0.29 -2.77 -7.01
N ASN A 15 0.05 -4.03 -7.28
CA ASN A 15 1.23 -4.40 -8.06
C ASN A 15 1.11 -3.95 -9.53
N ALA A 16 -0.10 -3.94 -10.09
CA ALA A 16 -0.36 -3.44 -11.44
C ALA A 16 -0.59 -1.92 -11.50
N SER A 17 -0.83 -1.26 -10.36
CA SER A 17 -1.15 0.17 -10.30
C SER A 17 0.12 1.00 -10.13
N GLY A 18 0.28 2.04 -10.95
CA GLY A 18 1.39 2.98 -10.83
C GLY A 18 1.14 4.24 -11.65
N THR A 19 1.78 5.34 -11.25
CA THR A 19 1.68 6.63 -11.93
C THR A 19 3.02 6.95 -12.58
N ARG A 20 3.00 7.42 -13.83
CA ARG A 20 4.22 7.85 -14.52
C ARG A 20 4.71 9.16 -13.92
N ARG A 21 6.03 9.28 -13.71
CA ARG A 21 6.67 10.46 -13.12
C ARG A 21 6.09 10.84 -11.75
N GLU A 22 5.93 9.84 -10.88
CA GLU A 22 5.39 10.07 -9.53
C GLU A 22 6.26 11.02 -8.69
N GLU A 23 7.55 11.16 -9.01
CA GLU A 23 8.48 12.11 -8.38
C GLU A 23 8.10 13.60 -8.54
N LEU A 24 7.22 13.94 -9.49
CA LEU A 24 6.77 15.33 -9.69
C LEU A 24 5.53 15.70 -8.85
N ILE A 25 4.83 14.69 -8.31
CA ILE A 25 3.56 14.85 -7.60
C ILE A 25 3.64 14.44 -6.13
N THR A 26 4.69 13.71 -5.76
CA THR A 26 4.97 13.31 -4.37
C THR A 26 6.30 13.88 -3.93
N GLU A 27 6.42 14.21 -2.65
CA GLU A 27 7.70 14.58 -2.06
C GLU A 27 8.66 13.37 -2.04
N GLU A 28 9.97 13.63 -2.09
CA GLU A 28 10.99 12.57 -2.13
C GLU A 28 10.89 11.61 -0.93
N GLN A 29 10.58 12.14 0.25
CA GLN A 29 10.41 11.34 1.46
C GLN A 29 9.20 10.41 1.37
N GLU A 30 8.09 10.88 0.83
CA GLU A 30 6.89 10.07 0.64
C GLU A 30 7.11 9.00 -0.43
N LEU A 31 7.80 9.36 -1.52
CA LEU A 31 8.16 8.44 -2.60
C LEU A 31 8.98 7.25 -2.08
N GLN A 32 9.96 7.50 -1.20
CA GLN A 32 10.73 6.43 -0.56
C GLN A 32 9.84 5.52 0.31
N LYS A 33 8.90 6.09 1.07
CA LYS A 33 7.95 5.31 1.89
C LYS A 33 7.04 4.44 1.01
N MET A 34 6.52 4.99 -0.10
CA MET A 34 5.72 4.24 -1.07
C MET A 34 6.51 3.11 -1.71
N TRP A 35 7.79 3.33 -2.03
CA TRP A 35 8.64 2.31 -2.63
C TRP A 35 8.91 1.13 -1.69
N ILE A 36 9.15 1.41 -0.40
CA ILE A 36 9.30 0.37 0.64
C ILE A 36 8.00 -0.44 0.76
N LEU A 37 6.85 0.22 0.82
CA LEU A 37 5.55 -0.45 0.84
C LEU A 37 5.36 -1.36 -0.37
N ARG A 38 5.66 -0.87 -1.58
CA ARG A 38 5.56 -1.68 -2.81
C ARG A 38 6.46 -2.91 -2.77
N LYS A 39 7.69 -2.80 -2.24
CA LYS A 39 8.58 -3.96 -2.07
C LYS A 39 8.02 -5.02 -1.13
N ILE A 40 7.36 -4.60 -0.05
CA ILE A 40 6.73 -5.53 0.91
C ILE A 40 5.52 -6.24 0.27
N LEU A 41 4.75 -5.52 -0.55
CA LEU A 41 3.54 -6.05 -1.20
C LEU A 41 3.82 -6.89 -2.45
N HIS A 42 4.96 -6.67 -3.12
CA HIS A 42 5.33 -7.39 -4.35
C HIS A 42 5.34 -8.92 -4.24
N PRO A 43 5.88 -9.55 -3.17
CA PRO A 43 5.88 -11.01 -3.03
C PRO A 43 4.50 -11.60 -2.67
N MET A 44 3.53 -10.79 -2.25
CA MET A 44 2.21 -11.25 -1.82
C MET A 44 1.26 -11.41 -3.01
N ASP A 45 0.32 -12.36 -2.94
CA ASP A 45 -0.78 -12.40 -3.91
C ASP A 45 -1.67 -11.16 -3.74
N THR A 46 -2.31 -10.74 -4.83
CA THR A 46 -3.21 -9.58 -4.89
C THR A 46 -4.29 -9.55 -3.80
N VAL A 47 -4.77 -10.72 -3.36
CA VAL A 47 -5.76 -10.83 -2.28
C VAL A 47 -5.12 -10.59 -0.91
N GLU A 48 -4.00 -11.26 -0.63
CA GLU A 48 -3.27 -11.15 0.62
C GLU A 48 -2.73 -9.73 0.82
N ALA A 49 -2.21 -9.12 -0.24
CA ALA A 49 -1.74 -7.74 -0.23
C ALA A 49 -2.85 -6.75 0.14
N ALA A 50 -4.06 -6.95 -0.39
CA ALA A 50 -5.21 -6.10 -0.09
C ALA A 50 -5.70 -6.28 1.35
N GLU A 51 -5.78 -7.52 1.84
CA GLU A 51 -6.16 -7.81 3.22
C GLU A 51 -5.15 -7.24 4.22
N PHE A 52 -3.85 -7.44 3.95
CA PHE A 52 -2.76 -6.87 4.76
C PHE A 52 -2.84 -5.35 4.83
N LEU A 53 -3.07 -4.68 3.69
CA LEU A 53 -3.17 -3.23 3.64
C LEU A 53 -4.38 -2.73 4.43
N ILE A 54 -5.55 -3.34 4.24
CA ILE A 54 -6.77 -2.98 4.97
C ILE A 54 -6.58 -3.19 6.47
N GLU A 55 -6.00 -4.30 6.89
CA GLU A 55 -5.74 -4.58 8.30
C GLU A 55 -4.85 -3.51 8.93
N ARG A 56 -3.78 -3.10 8.26
CA ARG A 56 -2.88 -2.06 8.76
C ARG A 56 -3.49 -0.67 8.77
N LEU A 57 -4.20 -0.32 7.70
CA LEU A 57 -4.89 0.98 7.62
C LEU A 57 -5.97 1.10 8.70
N ARG A 58 -6.61 0.01 9.14
CA ARG A 58 -7.58 0.06 10.25
C ARG A 58 -6.99 0.53 11.58
N PHE A 59 -5.68 0.41 11.80
CA PHE A 59 -5.03 0.85 13.04
C PHE A 59 -4.63 2.32 13.04
N THR A 60 -4.73 3.00 11.90
CA THR A 60 -4.25 4.39 11.73
C THR A 60 -5.35 5.24 11.12
N LYS A 61 -5.39 6.54 11.46
CA LYS A 61 -6.41 7.44 10.89
C LYS A 61 -5.91 8.15 9.64
N THR A 62 -4.61 8.38 9.55
CA THR A 62 -3.97 9.11 8.46
C THR A 62 -2.88 8.27 7.79
N ASN A 63 -2.60 8.57 6.52
CA ASN A 63 -1.52 7.91 5.78
C ASN A 63 -0.15 8.20 6.39
N ASP A 64 0.03 9.39 7.00
CA ASP A 64 1.28 9.75 7.67
C ASP A 64 1.55 8.85 8.88
N GLU A 65 0.54 8.64 9.74
CA GLU A 65 0.61 7.70 10.86
C GLU A 65 0.89 6.27 10.38
N PHE A 66 0.25 5.86 9.29
CA PHE A 66 0.50 4.55 8.67
C PHE A 66 1.97 4.38 8.28
N PHE A 67 2.53 5.35 7.55
CA PHE A 67 3.91 5.25 7.10
C PHE A 67 4.92 5.34 8.25
N ASP A 68 4.62 6.09 9.30
CA ASP A 68 5.48 6.14 10.49
C ASP A 68 5.42 4.83 11.29
N SER A 69 4.27 4.16 11.34
CA SER A 69 4.14 2.83 11.95
C SER A 69 4.95 1.76 11.21
N MET A 70 5.13 1.92 9.89
CA MET A 70 5.93 1.01 9.06
C MET A 70 7.45 1.19 9.23
N LYS A 71 7.91 2.35 9.70
CA LYS A 71 9.32 2.59 10.02
C LYS A 71 9.77 1.87 11.30
N GLN A 72 8.84 1.50 12.18
CA GLN A 72 9.14 0.79 13.43
C GLN A 72 9.24 -0.73 13.22
N LYS A 73 10.28 -1.16 12.52
CA LYS A 73 10.88 -2.48 12.75
C LYS A 73 12.38 -2.29 12.95
N LYS A 74 12.78 -2.22 14.21
CA LYS A 74 14.13 -2.65 14.65
C LYS A 74 14.14 -4.16 14.73
#